data_AF-A0A7Y2I0K0-F1
#
_entry.id   AF-A0A7Y2I0K0-F1
#
_cell.length_a   1.000
_cell.length_b   1.000
_cell.length_c   1.000
_cell.angle_alpha   90.00
_cell.angle_beta   90.00
_cell.angle_gamma   90.00
#
_symmetry.space_group_name_H-M   'P 1'
#
loop_
_entity.id
_entity.type
_entity.pdbx_description
1 polymer ?
#
loop_
_entity_poly.entity_id
_entity_poly.type
_entity_poly.pdbx_seq_one_letter_code
_entity_poly.pdbx_strand_id
1 'polypeptide(L)'
;MRSMVPVLAFCAAFVAVGSATAAPSIGGDPIHTQDDVFTGGGLWSVNVSSYVFDETSDLPTGFVLGAGEMLFAYLLDGDDAFAVSVNTFTVGNPNQSVISSVGFSTDITPAGFDAGDREDPFLFGYSGPAQASVFTYAGDLADPFSTLEPTEWSLVWYIAESSDWALGPGSASGGGLPDTHLLPVPIPAPGALTLLGVAGLLGFGWRRRR
;
A
#
# COMPACT_ATOMS: atom_id res chain seq x y z
N MET A 1 -52.48 15.41 27.62
CA MET A 1 -52.84 14.85 26.30
C MET A 1 -51.86 15.40 25.27
N ARG A 2 -51.24 14.48 24.48
CA ARG A 2 -50.40 14.68 23.26
C ARG A 2 -49.09 15.47 23.49
N SER A 3 -47.94 14.82 23.62
CA SER A 3 -47.12 14.13 22.59
C SER A 3 -46.72 15.03 21.43
N MET A 4 -45.42 15.33 21.33
CA MET A 4 -44.63 15.41 20.09
C MET A 4 -43.13 15.50 20.41
N VAL A 5 -42.43 14.39 20.19
CA VAL A 5 -41.01 14.31 19.76
C VAL A 5 -41.07 14.53 18.23
N PRO A 6 -40.11 15.18 17.50
CA PRO A 6 -38.78 14.58 17.33
C PRO A 6 -37.57 15.46 16.89
N VAL A 7 -36.44 14.74 16.82
CA VAL A 7 -35.30 14.84 15.88
C VAL A 7 -33.99 15.43 16.42
N LEU A 8 -33.02 14.51 16.48
CA LEU A 8 -31.58 14.69 16.64
C LEU A 8 -30.99 15.66 15.61
N ALA A 9 -30.00 16.44 16.04
CA ALA A 9 -28.87 16.80 15.18
C ALA A 9 -27.58 16.46 15.92
N PHE A 10 -27.02 15.30 15.56
CA PHE A 10 -25.70 14.85 15.94
C PHE A 10 -24.71 15.50 14.98
N CYS A 11 -24.11 16.62 15.37
CA CYS A 11 -22.99 17.19 14.61
C CYS A 11 -21.69 16.59 15.15
N ALA A 12 -21.24 15.54 14.45
CA ALA A 12 -19.88 15.06 14.55
C ALA A 12 -18.94 16.15 14.03
N ALA A 13 -18.05 16.65 14.90
CA ALA A 13 -16.88 17.41 14.51
C ALA A 13 -15.66 16.61 14.95
N PHE A 14 -15.35 15.54 14.22
CA PHE A 14 -13.99 15.02 14.19
C PHE A 14 -13.22 15.86 13.17
N VAL A 15 -12.58 16.90 13.65
CA VAL A 15 -11.53 17.59 12.91
C VAL A 15 -10.22 17.13 13.55
N ALA A 16 -9.72 15.98 13.09
CA ALA A 16 -8.32 15.65 13.24
C ALA A 16 -7.61 16.20 11.98
N VAL A 17 -7.22 17.48 12.02
CA VAL A 17 -6.18 17.97 11.12
C VAL A 17 -4.86 17.48 11.70
N GLY A 18 -4.48 16.26 11.34
CA GLY A 18 -3.08 15.89 11.35
C GLY A 18 -2.42 16.70 10.24
N SER A 19 -1.49 17.58 10.59
CA SER A 19 -0.60 18.22 9.64
C SER A 19 0.27 17.13 9.02
N ALA A 20 -0.21 16.53 7.93
CA ALA A 20 0.61 15.72 7.05
C ALA A 20 1.65 16.65 6.44
N THR A 21 2.89 16.54 6.90
CA THR A 21 4.03 16.95 6.09
C THR A 21 3.87 16.29 4.74
N ALA A 22 3.85 17.07 3.66
CA ALA A 22 3.64 16.52 2.33
C ALA A 22 4.72 15.46 2.05
N ALA A 23 4.28 14.25 1.69
CA ALA A 23 5.16 13.16 1.29
C ALA A 23 6.18 13.66 0.24
N PRO A 24 7.45 13.27 0.36
CA PRO A 24 8.49 13.68 -0.58
C PRO A 24 8.25 13.06 -1.96
N SER A 25 7.94 13.89 -2.97
CA SER A 25 7.64 13.42 -4.33
C SER A 25 8.80 12.63 -4.96
N ILE A 26 8.47 11.48 -5.54
CA ILE A 26 9.38 10.65 -6.35
C ILE A 26 9.40 11.08 -7.84
N GLY A 27 8.76 12.20 -8.16
CA GLY A 27 8.51 12.67 -9.53
C GLY A 27 7.12 12.25 -10.05
N GLY A 28 6.66 12.94 -11.10
CA GLY A 28 5.34 12.72 -11.67
C GLY A 28 4.18 13.22 -10.80
N ASP A 29 2.95 13.06 -11.31
CA ASP A 29 1.71 13.43 -10.63
C ASP A 29 0.89 12.16 -10.32
N PRO A 30 0.98 11.61 -9.09
CA PRO A 30 0.24 10.41 -8.71
C PRO A 30 -1.26 10.68 -8.57
N ILE A 31 -2.08 9.70 -8.93
CA ILE A 31 -3.54 9.74 -8.70
C ILE A 31 -3.90 9.47 -7.23
N HIS A 32 -2.96 8.90 -6.47
CA HIS A 32 -3.15 8.62 -5.06
C HIS A 32 -1.81 8.65 -4.31
N THR A 33 -1.82 9.26 -3.12
CA THR A 33 -0.71 9.26 -2.16
C THR A 33 -1.21 9.01 -0.75
N GLN A 34 -0.50 8.17 0.00
CA GLN A 34 -0.74 7.98 1.43
C GLN A 34 0.59 7.75 2.16
N ASP A 35 0.77 8.46 3.27
CA ASP A 35 1.84 8.22 4.23
C ASP A 35 1.36 7.35 5.39
N ASP A 36 2.21 6.44 5.84
CA ASP A 36 1.97 5.61 7.01
C ASP A 36 3.25 5.34 7.80
N VAL A 37 3.08 4.94 9.06
CA VAL A 37 4.18 4.58 9.96
C VAL A 37 3.90 3.18 10.52
N PHE A 38 4.67 2.21 10.05
CA PHE A 38 4.52 0.82 10.51
C PHE A 38 5.21 0.64 11.86
N THR A 39 4.43 0.41 12.92
CA THR A 39 4.94 0.34 14.31
C THR A 39 4.77 -1.03 14.99
N GLY A 40 4.30 -2.05 14.25
CA GLY A 40 3.99 -3.38 14.79
C GLY A 40 5.21 -4.23 15.14
N GLY A 41 5.15 -4.97 16.26
CA GLY A 41 6.10 -6.06 16.57
C GLY A 41 7.31 -5.72 17.45
N GLY A 42 7.49 -4.45 17.83
CA GLY A 42 8.56 -4.04 18.75
C GLY A 42 9.76 -3.42 18.02
N LEU A 43 9.63 -2.12 17.76
CA LEU A 43 10.66 -1.13 17.38
C LEU A 43 11.08 -1.07 15.91
N TRP A 44 10.22 -1.47 14.98
CA TRP A 44 10.40 -1.12 13.58
C TRP A 44 9.61 0.18 13.37
N SER A 45 10.19 1.19 12.76
CA SER A 45 9.45 2.37 12.31
C SER A 45 10.07 2.78 10.99
N VAL A 46 9.42 2.32 9.93
CA VAL A 46 9.67 2.81 8.58
C VAL A 46 8.50 3.70 8.25
N ASN A 47 8.81 4.93 7.86
CA ASN A 47 7.87 5.81 7.22
C ASN A 47 7.70 5.31 5.78
N VAL A 48 6.46 5.03 5.40
CA VAL A 48 6.15 4.55 4.06
C VAL A 48 5.25 5.54 3.38
N SER A 49 5.78 6.14 2.33
CA SER A 49 5.00 6.95 1.40
C SER A 49 4.64 6.11 0.18
N SER A 50 3.34 5.89 -0.01
CA SER A 50 2.80 5.18 -1.16
C SER A 50 2.36 6.15 -2.25
N TYR A 51 2.66 5.79 -3.50
CA TYR A 51 2.34 6.55 -4.70
C TYR A 51 1.71 5.61 -5.72
N VAL A 52 0.57 6.00 -6.28
CA VAL A 52 -0.09 5.21 -7.33
C VAL A 52 -0.28 6.05 -8.57
N PHE A 53 0.09 5.48 -9.70
CA PHE A 53 -0.01 6.08 -11.02
C PHE A 53 -0.75 5.15 -11.97
N ASP A 54 -1.47 5.74 -12.91
CA ASP A 54 -2.09 5.05 -14.05
C ASP A 54 -1.46 5.53 -15.37
N GLU A 55 -1.91 4.98 -16.49
CA GLU A 55 -1.40 5.34 -17.81
C GLU A 55 -1.69 6.79 -18.23
N THR A 56 -2.56 7.50 -17.50
CA THR A 56 -2.92 8.91 -17.76
C THR A 56 -2.11 9.89 -16.93
N SER A 57 -1.39 9.38 -15.93
CA SER A 57 -0.55 10.15 -15.03
C SER A 57 0.73 10.61 -15.73
N ASP A 58 1.29 11.75 -15.31
CA ASP A 58 2.67 12.08 -15.62
C ASP A 58 3.56 11.15 -14.79
N LEU A 59 4.17 10.15 -15.44
CA LEU A 59 4.93 9.10 -14.76
C LEU A 59 6.33 9.56 -14.32
N PRO A 60 6.87 9.01 -13.22
CA PRO A 60 8.28 9.18 -12.88
C PRO A 60 9.18 8.67 -14.00
N THR A 61 10.38 9.24 -14.10
CA THR A 61 11.36 8.84 -15.13
C THR A 61 11.69 7.35 -15.01
N GLY A 62 11.70 6.63 -16.13
CA GLY A 62 12.02 5.20 -16.17
C GLY A 62 10.80 4.27 -16.18
N PHE A 63 9.58 4.79 -16.04
CA PHE A 63 8.35 4.01 -16.11
C PHE A 63 7.53 4.28 -17.37
N VAL A 64 6.93 3.21 -17.90
CA VAL A 64 5.94 3.26 -18.97
C VAL A 64 4.86 2.26 -18.60
N LEU A 65 3.60 2.69 -18.60
CA LEU A 65 2.45 1.83 -18.30
C LEU A 65 1.65 1.53 -19.57
N GLY A 66 1.24 0.27 -19.71
CA GLY A 66 0.22 -0.17 -20.64
C GLY A 66 -1.20 0.15 -20.16
N ALA A 67 -2.18 -0.02 -21.05
CA ALA A 67 -3.59 0.20 -20.70
C ALA A 67 -4.05 -0.79 -19.61
N GLY A 68 -4.64 -0.27 -18.53
CA GLY A 68 -5.11 -1.07 -17.40
C GLY A 68 -4.03 -1.44 -16.38
N GLU A 69 -2.77 -1.04 -16.61
CA GLU A 69 -1.70 -1.17 -15.64
C GLU A 69 -1.70 0.00 -14.65
N MET A 70 -1.45 -0.30 -13.38
CA MET A 70 -1.18 0.69 -12.34
C MET A 70 0.20 0.43 -11.74
N LEU A 71 0.98 1.50 -11.61
CA LEU A 71 2.24 1.51 -10.87
C LEU A 71 1.94 1.79 -9.40
N PHE A 72 2.33 0.87 -8.52
CA PHE A 72 2.34 1.06 -7.08
C PHE A 72 3.79 1.21 -6.63
N ALA A 73 4.19 2.43 -6.27
CA ALA A 73 5.52 2.74 -5.77
C ALA A 73 5.47 3.06 -4.28
N TYR A 74 6.49 2.61 -3.55
CA TYR A 74 6.63 2.77 -2.12
C TYR A 74 8.02 3.31 -1.82
N LEU A 75 8.07 4.51 -1.26
CA LEU A 75 9.27 5.07 -0.66
C LEU A 75 9.30 4.63 0.80
N LEU A 76 10.30 3.83 1.14
CA LEU A 76 10.58 3.36 2.48
C LEU A 76 11.69 4.25 3.05
N ASP A 77 11.42 4.90 4.16
CA ASP A 77 12.36 5.76 4.86
C ASP A 77 12.52 5.22 6.28
N GLY A 78 13.74 4.78 6.62
CA GLY A 78 14.08 4.44 7.99
C GLY A 78 13.84 5.64 8.91
N ASP A 79 13.37 5.39 10.13
CA ASP A 79 13.23 6.47 11.12
C ASP A 79 14.42 6.45 12.09
N ASP A 80 15.30 7.46 11.95
CA ASP A 80 16.45 7.75 12.81
C ASP A 80 16.14 7.74 14.33
N ALA A 81 14.87 7.93 14.72
CA ALA A 81 14.44 7.84 16.11
C ALA A 81 14.46 6.40 16.67
N PHE A 82 14.66 5.39 15.82
CA PHE A 82 14.60 3.97 16.15
C PHE A 82 15.91 3.25 15.81
N ALA A 83 16.05 2.01 16.33
CA ALA A 83 17.32 1.27 16.32
C ALA A 83 17.22 -0.12 15.68
N VAL A 84 16.10 -0.44 15.02
CA VAL A 84 15.89 -1.76 14.40
C VAL A 84 15.68 -1.58 12.91
N SER A 85 16.43 -2.35 12.15
CA SER A 85 16.44 -2.34 10.70
C SER A 85 15.38 -3.26 10.09
N VAL A 86 15.05 -3.04 8.81
CA VAL A 86 14.04 -3.83 8.08
C VAL A 86 14.69 -4.91 7.23
N ASN A 87 14.35 -6.15 7.53
CA ASN A 87 14.82 -7.31 6.77
C ASN A 87 13.96 -7.58 5.54
N THR A 88 12.64 -7.35 5.64
CA THR A 88 11.68 -7.68 4.59
C THR A 88 10.47 -6.75 4.63
N PHE A 89 10.15 -6.16 3.48
CA PHE A 89 8.92 -5.44 3.21
C PHE A 89 8.04 -6.24 2.25
N THR A 90 6.74 -6.27 2.50
CA THR A 90 5.78 -7.04 1.71
C THR A 90 4.53 -6.22 1.43
N VAL A 91 4.00 -6.33 0.22
CA VAL A 91 2.75 -5.69 -0.16
C VAL A 91 1.79 -6.75 -0.70
N GLY A 92 0.60 -6.82 -0.10
CA GLY A 92 -0.43 -7.76 -0.52
C GLY A 92 -0.98 -7.38 -1.88
N ASN A 93 -1.19 -8.38 -2.73
CA ASN A 93 -1.80 -8.20 -4.04
C ASN A 93 -3.29 -7.87 -3.87
N PRO A 94 -3.74 -6.68 -4.29
CA PRO A 94 -5.13 -6.30 -4.16
C PRO A 94 -6.01 -7.18 -5.06
N ASN A 95 -6.99 -7.87 -4.45
CA ASN A 95 -8.00 -8.68 -5.15
C ASN A 95 -7.47 -9.68 -6.20
N GLN A 96 -6.26 -10.23 -6.00
CA GLN A 96 -5.64 -11.21 -6.91
C GLN A 96 -5.40 -10.68 -8.33
N SER A 97 -5.09 -9.39 -8.48
CA SER A 97 -4.71 -8.80 -9.77
C SER A 97 -3.51 -9.52 -10.41
N VAL A 98 -3.37 -9.38 -11.73
CA VAL A 98 -2.18 -9.91 -12.42
C VAL A 98 -1.02 -8.96 -12.11
N ILE A 99 0.09 -9.49 -11.60
CA ILE A 99 1.31 -8.70 -11.38
C ILE A 99 2.17 -8.81 -12.64
N SER A 100 2.30 -7.71 -13.38
CA SER A 100 3.10 -7.68 -14.62
C SER A 100 4.59 -7.48 -14.34
N SER A 101 4.92 -6.74 -13.28
CA SER A 101 6.32 -6.48 -12.91
C SER A 101 6.48 -6.12 -11.43
N VAL A 102 7.68 -6.35 -10.88
CA VAL A 102 8.10 -5.98 -9.51
C VAL A 102 9.56 -5.55 -9.58
N GLY A 103 9.95 -4.52 -8.83
CA GLY A 103 11.34 -4.07 -8.79
C GLY A 103 11.62 -3.00 -7.75
N PHE A 104 12.81 -2.41 -7.85
CA PHE A 104 13.24 -1.24 -7.10
C PHE A 104 13.87 -0.22 -8.06
N SER A 105 14.05 1.02 -7.62
CA SER A 105 14.60 2.10 -8.44
C SER A 105 15.93 2.60 -7.90
N THR A 106 16.93 2.65 -8.78
CA THR A 106 18.25 3.24 -8.48
C THR A 106 18.49 4.58 -9.19
N ASP A 107 17.60 4.92 -10.13
CA ASP A 107 17.73 6.11 -10.98
C ASP A 107 16.90 7.30 -10.47
N ILE A 108 16.05 7.06 -9.47
CA ILE A 108 15.20 8.09 -8.85
C ILE A 108 15.71 8.34 -7.43
N THR A 109 16.15 9.57 -7.16
CA THR A 109 16.42 10.06 -5.80
C THR A 109 15.35 11.09 -5.44
N PRO A 110 14.43 10.78 -4.51
CA PRO A 110 13.39 11.72 -4.10
C PRO A 110 13.99 12.98 -3.46
N ALA A 111 13.26 14.10 -3.57
CA ALA A 111 13.72 15.35 -2.98
C ALA A 111 13.83 15.23 -1.45
N GLY A 112 15.00 15.57 -0.91
CA GLY A 112 15.27 15.50 0.53
C GLY A 112 16.01 14.24 0.98
N PHE A 113 16.25 13.27 0.09
CA PHE A 113 16.99 12.05 0.38
C PHE A 113 18.42 12.12 -0.17
N ASP A 114 19.38 11.54 0.55
CA ASP A 114 20.76 11.38 0.08
C ASP A 114 20.89 10.08 -0.70
N ALA A 115 21.41 10.14 -1.94
CA ALA A 115 21.68 8.96 -2.73
C ALA A 115 22.70 8.01 -2.08
N GLY A 116 23.54 8.51 -1.16
CA GLY A 116 24.50 7.71 -0.39
C GLY A 116 23.87 6.79 0.65
N ASP A 117 22.68 7.13 1.15
CA ASP A 117 21.95 6.39 2.18
C ASP A 117 20.89 5.46 1.58
N ARG A 118 20.95 5.23 0.26
CA ARG A 118 20.03 4.32 -0.41
C ARG A 118 20.45 2.87 -0.19
N GLU A 119 19.52 2.05 0.26
CA GLU A 119 19.68 0.60 0.34
C GLU A 119 18.70 -0.12 -0.59
N ASP A 120 19.23 -1.02 -1.41
CA ASP A 120 18.48 -1.73 -2.44
C ASP A 120 18.13 -3.16 -1.97
N PRO A 121 16.93 -3.69 -2.24
CA PRO A 121 16.60 -5.07 -1.88
C PRO A 121 17.53 -6.08 -2.57
N PHE A 122 18.15 -6.96 -1.79
CA PHE A 122 18.93 -8.08 -2.32
C PHE A 122 18.08 -9.07 -3.14
N LEU A 123 16.87 -9.37 -2.66
CA LEU A 123 15.94 -10.26 -3.35
C LEU A 123 14.55 -9.63 -3.39
N PHE A 124 13.94 -9.62 -4.56
CA PHE A 124 12.58 -9.12 -4.73
C PHE A 124 11.79 -9.98 -5.72
N GLY A 125 10.47 -9.96 -5.59
CA GLY A 125 9.60 -10.62 -6.56
C GLY A 125 8.17 -10.81 -6.05
N TYR A 126 7.35 -11.39 -6.91
CA TYR A 126 5.98 -11.73 -6.58
C TYR A 126 5.86 -13.19 -6.13
N SER A 127 5.25 -13.41 -4.96
CA SER A 127 4.91 -14.74 -4.44
C SER A 127 3.44 -15.06 -4.72
N GLY A 128 3.17 -15.85 -5.76
CA GLY A 128 1.83 -16.33 -6.07
C GLY A 128 1.13 -17.06 -4.92
N PRO A 129 1.81 -17.95 -4.16
CA PRO A 129 1.20 -18.60 -2.99
C PRO A 129 0.84 -17.63 -1.86
N ALA A 130 1.69 -16.62 -1.59
CA ALA A 130 1.42 -15.61 -0.57
C ALA A 130 0.50 -14.48 -1.06
N GLN A 131 0.26 -14.40 -2.38
CA GLN A 131 -0.42 -13.30 -3.04
C GLN A 131 0.18 -11.95 -2.62
N ALA A 132 1.51 -11.83 -2.68
CA ALA A 132 2.21 -10.63 -2.23
C ALA A 132 3.50 -10.38 -3.01
N SER A 133 3.81 -9.11 -3.23
CA SER A 133 5.13 -8.63 -3.65
C SER A 133 6.03 -8.56 -2.41
N VAL A 134 7.23 -9.12 -2.49
CA VAL A 134 8.17 -9.27 -1.38
C VAL A 134 9.50 -8.63 -1.75
N PHE A 135 10.05 -7.83 -0.84
CA PHE A 135 11.33 -7.13 -0.97
C PHE A 135 12.17 -7.45 0.27
N THR A 136 13.28 -8.15 0.07
CA THR A 136 14.15 -8.66 1.13
C THR A 136 15.49 -7.95 1.04
N TYR A 137 15.90 -7.31 2.13
CA TYR A 137 17.20 -6.67 2.31
C TYR A 137 18.18 -7.67 2.95
N ALA A 138 17.71 -8.42 3.95
CA ALA A 138 18.50 -9.46 4.61
C ALA A 138 18.74 -10.68 3.72
N GLY A 139 19.99 -10.85 3.27
CA GLY A 139 20.43 -12.12 2.68
C GLY A 139 21.46 -12.07 1.57
N ASP A 140 22.31 -11.04 1.47
CA ASP A 140 23.47 -11.13 0.57
C ASP A 140 24.38 -12.29 0.99
N LEU A 141 24.84 -13.09 0.01
CA LEU A 141 25.82 -14.15 0.26
C LEU A 141 27.17 -13.58 0.71
N ALA A 142 27.45 -12.30 0.44
CA ALA A 142 28.61 -11.57 0.91
C ALA A 142 28.35 -10.73 2.18
N ASP A 143 27.12 -10.25 2.40
CA ASP A 143 26.67 -9.62 3.65
C ASP A 143 25.29 -10.14 4.12
N PRO A 144 25.26 -11.21 4.93
CA PRO A 144 24.00 -11.82 5.38
C PRO A 144 23.25 -10.96 6.41
N PHE A 145 23.78 -9.79 6.77
CA PHE A 145 23.20 -8.85 7.70
C PHE A 145 22.78 -7.53 7.05
N SER A 146 22.89 -7.38 5.71
CA SER A 146 22.31 -6.21 5.03
C SER A 146 20.84 -6.09 5.43
N THR A 147 20.47 -4.91 5.88
CA THR A 147 19.12 -4.58 6.30
C THR A 147 18.90 -3.13 5.94
N LEU A 148 17.66 -2.73 5.69
CA LEU A 148 17.37 -1.30 5.56
C LEU A 148 17.50 -0.68 6.96
N GLU A 149 18.62 -0.01 7.23
CA GLU A 149 18.93 0.62 8.51
C GLU A 149 18.05 1.86 8.77
N PRO A 150 17.91 2.32 10.02
CA PRO A 150 17.11 3.49 10.37
C PRO A 150 17.50 4.79 9.64
N THR A 151 18.75 4.91 9.19
CA THR A 151 19.24 6.08 8.44
C THR A 151 19.11 5.92 6.93
N GLU A 152 18.63 4.77 6.46
CA GLU A 152 18.63 4.41 5.04
C GLU A 152 17.22 4.47 4.45
N TRP A 153 17.16 4.56 3.13
CA TRP A 153 15.89 4.57 2.39
C TRP A 153 15.93 3.67 1.16
N SER A 154 14.74 3.29 0.68
CA SER A 154 14.59 2.48 -0.53
C SER A 154 13.34 2.86 -1.31
N LEU A 155 13.40 2.79 -2.64
CA LEU A 155 12.24 2.97 -3.51
C LEU A 155 11.91 1.66 -4.23
N VAL A 156 10.87 1.00 -3.77
CA VAL A 156 10.38 -0.27 -4.31
C VAL A 156 9.06 -0.11 -5.04
N TRP A 157 8.76 -0.99 -5.99
CA TRP A 157 7.57 -0.87 -6.81
C TRP A 157 7.07 -2.21 -7.33
N TYR A 158 5.79 -2.25 -7.70
CA TYR A 158 5.22 -3.27 -8.56
C TYR A 158 4.19 -2.67 -9.51
N ILE A 159 3.95 -3.36 -10.62
CA ILE A 159 2.93 -3.03 -11.60
C ILE A 159 1.89 -4.14 -11.58
N ALA A 160 0.64 -3.74 -11.41
CA ALA A 160 -0.50 -4.64 -11.43
C ALA A 160 -1.45 -4.27 -12.56
N GLU A 161 -2.12 -5.27 -13.13
CA GLU A 161 -3.05 -5.15 -14.24
C GLU A 161 -4.47 -5.55 -13.79
N SER A 162 -5.45 -4.71 -14.13
CA SER A 162 -6.87 -4.99 -13.98
C SER A 162 -7.67 -4.28 -15.07
N SER A 163 -8.81 -4.84 -15.46
CA SER A 163 -9.73 -4.17 -16.39
C SER A 163 -10.42 -2.96 -15.77
N ASP A 164 -10.57 -2.96 -14.44
CA ASP A 164 -11.29 -1.94 -13.69
C ASP A 164 -10.63 -1.71 -12.33
N TRP A 165 -10.50 -0.44 -11.95
CA TRP A 165 -9.91 0.01 -10.69
C TRP A 165 -10.90 0.88 -9.90
N ALA A 166 -10.94 0.71 -8.58
CA ALA A 166 -11.64 1.61 -7.66
C ALA A 166 -10.84 1.78 -6.37
N LEU A 167 -11.03 2.89 -5.68
CA LEU A 167 -10.45 3.06 -4.34
C LEU A 167 -11.07 2.07 -3.36
N GLY A 168 -10.24 1.34 -2.62
CA GLY A 168 -10.69 0.39 -1.60
C GLY A 168 -9.60 0.10 -0.57
N PRO A 169 -9.84 -0.84 0.37
CA PRO A 169 -8.84 -1.23 1.35
C PRO A 169 -7.78 -2.15 0.71
N GLY A 170 -6.51 -1.81 0.89
CA GLY A 170 -5.34 -2.64 0.59
C GLY A 170 -4.57 -3.03 1.86
N SER A 171 -3.57 -3.89 1.73
CA SER A 171 -2.72 -4.33 2.85
C SER A 171 -1.25 -4.31 2.47
N ALA A 172 -0.43 -3.70 3.32
CA ALA A 172 1.04 -3.76 3.25
C ALA A 172 1.57 -4.20 4.62
N SER A 173 2.77 -4.79 4.66
CA SER A 173 3.38 -5.24 5.91
C SER A 173 4.91 -5.24 5.84
N GLY A 174 5.55 -4.66 6.86
CA GLY A 174 6.98 -4.80 7.12
C GLY A 174 7.22 -5.90 8.16
N GLY A 175 7.74 -7.05 7.73
CA GLY A 175 8.20 -8.19 8.53
C GLY A 175 7.46 -8.59 9.82
N GLY A 176 6.12 -8.59 9.82
CA GLY A 176 5.40 -9.39 10.82
C GLY A 176 3.90 -9.15 10.91
N LEU A 177 3.46 -7.90 10.95
CA LEU A 177 2.04 -7.56 11.08
C LEU A 177 1.57 -6.71 9.90
N PRO A 178 0.47 -7.11 9.22
CA PRO A 178 -0.11 -6.30 8.16
C PRO A 178 -0.83 -5.08 8.73
N ASP A 179 -0.49 -3.91 8.22
CA ASP A 179 -1.27 -2.70 8.40
C ASP A 179 -2.21 -2.51 7.20
N THR A 180 -3.35 -1.87 7.46
CA THR A 180 -4.39 -1.63 6.44
C THR A 180 -4.24 -0.21 5.92
N HIS A 181 -4.08 -0.09 4.61
CA HIS A 181 -3.94 1.20 3.93
C HIS A 181 -5.07 1.35 2.90
N LEU A 182 -5.37 2.58 2.50
CA LEU A 182 -6.29 2.82 1.39
C LEU A 182 -5.47 2.88 0.12
N LEU A 183 -5.69 1.95 -0.80
CA LEU A 183 -5.02 1.94 -2.10
C LEU A 183 -6.06 1.66 -3.19
N PRO A 184 -5.84 2.10 -4.43
CA PRO A 184 -6.60 1.59 -5.56
C PRO A 184 -6.58 0.05 -5.57
N VAL A 185 -7.76 -0.57 -5.60
CA VAL A 185 -7.94 -2.01 -5.69
C VAL A 185 -8.81 -2.33 -6.91
N PRO A 186 -8.62 -3.49 -7.56
CA PRO A 186 -9.51 -3.93 -8.63
C PRO A 186 -10.98 -3.94 -8.16
N ILE A 187 -11.90 -3.47 -9.00
CA ILE A 187 -13.33 -3.63 -8.71
C ILE A 187 -13.62 -5.14 -8.70
N PRO A 188 -14.27 -5.69 -7.65
CA PRO A 188 -14.66 -7.09 -7.66
C PRO A 188 -15.52 -7.36 -8.89
N ALA A 189 -15.18 -8.39 -9.67
CA ALA A 189 -15.93 -8.74 -10.87
C ALA A 189 -17.45 -8.74 -10.56
N PRO A 190 -18.31 -8.22 -11.46
CA PRO A 190 -19.75 -8.09 -11.20
C PRO A 190 -20.45 -9.36 -10.67
N GLY A 191 -19.89 -10.55 -10.99
CA GLY A 191 -20.30 -11.85 -10.47
C GLY A 191 -20.13 -12.04 -8.95
N ALA A 192 -19.11 -11.44 -8.33
CA ALA A 192 -18.85 -11.54 -6.89
C ALA A 192 -19.86 -10.71 -6.08
N LEU A 193 -20.23 -9.52 -6.57
CA LEU A 193 -21.23 -8.65 -5.95
C LEU A 193 -22.65 -9.25 -6.05
N THR A 194 -22.97 -9.88 -7.18
CA THR A 194 -24.26 -10.57 -7.36
C THR A 194 -24.37 -11.81 -6.49
N LEU A 195 -23.29 -12.59 -6.30
CA LEU A 195 -23.29 -13.76 -5.40
C LEU A 195 -23.45 -13.37 -3.92
N LEU A 196 -22.82 -12.28 -3.47
CA LEU A 196 -23.04 -11.75 -2.11
C LEU A 196 -24.47 -11.22 -1.91
N GLY A 197 -25.02 -10.54 -2.92
CA GLY A 197 -26.42 -10.10 -2.91
C GLY A 197 -27.42 -11.28 -2.85
N VAL A 198 -27.17 -12.34 -3.61
CA VAL A 198 -28.01 -13.56 -3.62
C VAL A 198 -27.86 -14.35 -2.32
N ALA A 199 -26.64 -14.49 -1.78
CA ALA A 199 -26.40 -15.15 -0.49
C ALA A 199 -27.07 -14.41 0.67
N GLY A 200 -27.02 -13.07 0.67
CA GLY A 200 -27.74 -12.24 1.64
C GLY A 200 -29.27 -12.41 1.56
N LEU A 201 -29.83 -12.48 0.35
CA LEU A 201 -31.26 -12.73 0.13
C LEU A 201 -31.68 -14.15 0.55
N LEU A 202 -30.84 -15.17 0.29
CA LEU A 202 -31.11 -16.55 0.71
C LEU A 202 -31.02 -16.74 2.23
N GLY A 203 -30.08 -16.06 2.90
CA GLY A 203 -29.96 -16.06 4.37
C GLY A 203 -31.15 -15.41 5.08
N PHE A 204 -31.66 -14.30 4.55
CA PHE A 204 -32.89 -13.67 5.07
C PHE A 204 -34.15 -14.49 4.77
N GLY A 205 -34.21 -15.19 3.63
CA GLY A 205 -35.30 -16.09 3.29
C GLY A 205 -35.40 -17.31 4.23
N TRP A 206 -34.27 -17.82 4.71
CA TRP A 206 -34.21 -18.96 5.63
C TRP A 206 -34.58 -18.59 7.07
N ARG A 207 -34.19 -17.41 7.55
CA ARG A 207 -34.55 -16.92 8.90
C ARG A 207 -36.04 -16.59 9.09
N ARG A 208 -36.79 -16.38 8.00
CA ARG A 208 -38.25 -16.13 8.06
C ARG A 208 -39.12 -17.40 8.07
N ARG A 209 -38.53 -18.59 7.89
CA ARG A 209 -39.26 -19.87 7.83
C ARG A 209 -39.07 -20.78 9.06
N ARG A 210 -38.39 -20.30 10.10
CA ARG A 210 -38.37 -20.89 11.45
C ARG A 210 -39.03 -19.94 12.42
#